data_AF-J4XKZ3-F1
#
_entry.id   AF-J4XKZ3-F1
#
_cell.length_a   1.000
_cell.length_b   1.000
_cell.length_c   1.000
_cell.angle_alpha   90.00
_cell.angle_beta   90.00
_cell.angle_gamma   90.00
#
_symmetry.space_group_name_H-M   'P 1'
#
loop_
_entity.id
_entity.type
_entity.pdbx_description
1 polymer ?
#
loop_
_entity_poly.entity_id
_entity_poly.type
_entity_poly.pdbx_seq_one_letter_code
_entity_poly.pdbx_strand_id
1 'polypeptide(L)'
;MKLIDRLLPMTARDAGGQMRRSILRAVSAALFVLTTLVTPQIGTDTASIGQPTAAAEVREQKQPAFWQMYYNFAPPTDAFIAELAAEQGVAYTPGKKGEARFYADDGRPIYPSNDGAVGVIVTVTLPSGDVLTRYGKPTGRYVSPDGMTFEQRALPSTTSEGDFHVYCVERPIDGVQKGKIAPWFGRLGGGIQYKLPDRIVTLMEAQPPFLSEMEEDMEEAA
;
A
#
# COMPACT_ATOMS: atom_id res chain seq x y z
N MET A 1 18.26 53.35 1.10
CA MET A 1 18.06 54.37 2.17
C MET A 1 17.09 55.44 1.68
N LYS A 2 15.83 55.40 2.17
CA LYS A 2 15.01 56.55 2.59
C LYS A 2 13.69 56.02 3.17
N LEU A 3 13.71 55.90 4.50
CA LEU A 3 12.60 56.05 5.45
C LEU A 3 11.87 57.39 5.11
N ILE A 4 10.57 57.65 5.31
CA ILE A 4 9.74 57.56 6.52
C ILE A 4 8.25 57.86 6.17
N ASP A 5 7.35 57.20 6.91
CA ASP A 5 6.05 57.63 7.48
C ASP A 5 4.87 58.18 6.65
N ARG A 6 3.72 57.48 6.77
CA ARG A 6 2.50 58.11 7.32
C ARG A 6 1.50 57.10 7.92
N LEU A 7 1.06 57.42 9.13
CA LEU A 7 0.14 56.74 10.03
C LEU A 7 -1.34 56.70 9.56
N LEU A 8 -2.03 55.59 9.92
CA LEU A 8 -3.48 55.35 10.11
C LEU A 8 -4.14 56.41 11.06
N PRO A 9 -5.50 56.55 11.21
CA PRO A 9 -6.47 55.45 11.35
C PRO A 9 -7.98 55.66 10.96
N MET A 10 -8.74 54.55 11.02
CA MET A 10 -10.11 54.37 11.55
C MET A 10 -11.36 55.00 10.86
N THR A 11 -12.28 54.10 10.48
CA THR A 11 -13.73 53.97 10.82
C THR A 11 -14.56 53.59 9.58
N ALA A 12 -15.10 52.36 9.49
CA ALA A 12 -16.25 51.76 10.20
C ALA A 12 -17.62 52.19 9.64
N ARG A 13 -18.28 51.23 8.98
CA ARG A 13 -19.74 50.95 8.84
C ARG A 13 -20.04 50.54 7.39
N ASP A 14 -20.95 49.65 7.06
CA ASP A 14 -21.85 48.68 7.74
C ASP A 14 -22.67 48.06 6.58
N ALA A 15 -23.43 47.01 6.87
CA ALA A 15 -24.41 46.33 6.03
C ALA A 15 -23.82 45.32 5.01
N GLY A 16 -24.15 44.04 5.04
CA GLY A 16 -25.16 43.33 5.82
C GLY A 16 -25.32 41.93 5.23
N GLY A 17 -25.92 41.01 5.99
CA GLY A 17 -26.36 39.72 5.45
C GLY A 17 -25.86 38.48 6.18
N GLN A 18 -25.86 38.50 7.51
CA GLN A 18 -25.73 37.31 8.33
C GLN A 18 -27.05 36.53 8.31
N MET A 19 -27.17 35.49 7.50
CA MET A 19 -28.30 34.57 7.56
C MET A 19 -28.00 33.45 8.56
N ARG A 20 -28.57 33.57 9.76
CA ARG A 20 -28.63 32.52 10.78
C ARG A 20 -30.03 31.90 10.80
N ARG A 21 -30.03 30.56 10.93
CA ARG A 21 -31.03 29.68 11.59
C ARG A 21 -32.26 29.21 10.79
N SER A 22 -32.18 27.92 10.42
CA SER A 22 -33.02 26.79 10.85
C SER A 22 -34.53 26.75 10.56
N ILE A 23 -35.00 25.50 10.46
CA ILE A 23 -36.37 24.96 10.54
C ILE A 23 -37.05 24.74 9.18
N LEU A 24 -37.16 23.49 8.71
CA LEU A 24 -38.32 22.61 9.00
C LEU A 24 -38.10 21.19 8.44
N ARG A 25 -38.55 20.21 9.22
CA ARG A 25 -38.54 18.77 8.96
C ARG A 25 -39.50 18.41 7.82
N ALA A 26 -39.11 17.51 6.94
CA ALA A 26 -40.05 16.74 6.11
C ALA A 26 -39.91 15.25 6.47
N VAL A 27 -40.79 14.80 7.35
CA VAL A 27 -41.04 13.38 7.61
C VAL A 27 -42.09 12.95 6.60
N SER A 28 -41.70 12.17 5.59
CA SER A 28 -42.66 11.47 4.73
C SER A 28 -42.90 10.08 5.29
N ALA A 29 -44.08 9.94 5.90
CA ALA A 29 -44.68 8.68 6.27
C ALA A 29 -45.11 7.92 5.01
N ALA A 30 -44.63 6.70 4.82
CA ALA A 30 -45.25 5.71 3.97
C ALA A 30 -45.70 4.55 4.87
N LEU A 31 -47.00 4.52 5.13
CA LEU A 31 -47.69 3.52 5.91
C LEU A 31 -48.03 2.34 4.98
N PHE A 32 -47.42 1.17 5.20
CA PHE A 32 -47.95 -0.10 4.69
C PHE A 32 -48.06 -1.07 5.87
N VAL A 33 -49.27 -1.14 6.41
CA VAL A 33 -49.70 -2.17 7.35
C VAL A 33 -50.12 -3.37 6.51
N LEU A 34 -49.41 -4.49 6.64
CA LEU A 34 -49.90 -5.80 6.21
C LEU A 34 -49.75 -6.77 7.39
N THR A 35 -50.75 -6.75 8.27
CA THR A 35 -50.92 -7.76 9.32
C THR A 35 -51.48 -9.04 8.71
N THR A 36 -50.64 -10.05 8.56
CA THR A 36 -51.12 -11.44 8.42
C THR A 36 -51.11 -12.08 9.81
N LEU A 37 -52.32 -12.42 10.28
CA LEU A 37 -52.52 -13.19 11.50
C LEU A 37 -52.01 -14.62 11.26
N VAL A 38 -50.89 -14.99 11.87
CA VAL A 38 -50.49 -16.38 12.03
C VAL A 38 -50.73 -16.75 13.49
N THR A 39 -51.83 -17.45 13.75
CA THR A 39 -52.08 -18.13 15.02
C THR A 39 -51.14 -19.32 15.18
N PRO A 40 -50.48 -19.53 16.32
CA PRO A 40 -49.74 -20.76 16.57
C PRO A 40 -50.73 -21.87 16.92
N GLN A 41 -50.84 -22.87 16.05
CA GLN A 41 -51.47 -24.14 16.39
C GLN A 41 -50.41 -24.98 17.11
N ILE A 42 -50.58 -25.21 18.41
CA ILE A 42 -49.84 -26.23 19.15
C ILE A 42 -50.46 -27.58 18.76
N GLY A 43 -49.87 -28.20 17.74
CA GLY A 43 -50.08 -29.61 17.44
C GLY A 43 -49.08 -30.43 18.23
N THR A 44 -49.56 -31.23 19.18
CA THR A 44 -48.85 -32.39 19.69
C THR A 44 -48.84 -33.43 18.58
N ASP A 45 -47.68 -33.81 18.03
CA ASP A 45 -47.45 -35.15 17.46
C ASP A 45 -45.95 -35.41 17.17
N THR A 46 -45.45 -36.42 17.88
CA THR A 46 -44.35 -37.35 17.57
C THR A 46 -43.07 -36.86 16.87
N ALA A 47 -41.96 -36.96 17.61
CA ALA A 47 -40.59 -36.91 17.08
C ALA A 47 -40.37 -37.99 16.00
N SER A 48 -40.22 -37.55 14.75
CA SER A 48 -39.64 -38.34 13.67
C SER A 48 -38.13 -38.10 13.65
N ILE A 49 -37.38 -39.06 14.16
CA ILE A 49 -35.93 -39.18 13.94
C ILE A 49 -35.72 -39.45 12.45
N GLY A 50 -34.99 -38.57 11.76
CA GLY A 50 -34.45 -38.85 10.43
C GLY A 50 -34.77 -37.80 9.36
N GLN A 51 -34.12 -36.64 9.45
CA GLN A 51 -33.75 -35.89 8.25
C GLN A 51 -32.30 -35.42 8.43
N PRO A 52 -31.37 -35.79 7.54
CA PRO A 52 -30.07 -35.14 7.53
C PRO A 52 -30.32 -33.68 7.14
N THR A 53 -30.02 -32.77 8.05
CA THR A 53 -29.87 -31.36 7.72
C THR A 53 -28.89 -31.27 6.56
N ALA A 54 -29.36 -30.82 5.40
CA ALA A 54 -28.47 -30.42 4.32
C ALA A 54 -27.47 -29.44 4.93
N ALA A 55 -26.22 -29.86 5.03
CA ALA A 55 -25.13 -29.03 5.48
C ALA A 55 -25.19 -27.77 4.61
N ALA A 56 -25.50 -26.63 5.24
CA ALA A 56 -25.34 -25.34 4.60
C ALA A 56 -23.90 -25.32 4.10
N GLU A 57 -23.73 -25.30 2.78
CA GLU A 57 -22.42 -25.13 2.16
C GLU A 57 -21.82 -23.88 2.78
N VAL A 58 -20.84 -24.08 3.66
CA VAL A 58 -19.96 -23.01 4.10
C VAL A 58 -19.24 -22.59 2.83
N ARG A 59 -19.77 -21.56 2.18
CA ARG A 59 -19.14 -20.93 1.04
C ARG A 59 -17.79 -20.44 1.55
N GLU A 60 -16.73 -21.17 1.22
CA GLU A 60 -15.37 -20.85 1.58
C GLU A 60 -15.07 -19.45 1.02
N GLN A 61 -15.21 -18.43 1.86
CA GLN A 61 -14.80 -17.08 1.52
C GLN A 61 -13.28 -17.07 1.56
N LYS A 62 -12.67 -17.46 0.44
CA LYS A 62 -11.23 -17.36 0.24
C LYS A 62 -10.84 -15.91 0.45
N GLN A 63 -10.09 -15.64 1.52
CA GLN A 63 -9.68 -14.27 1.81
C GLN A 63 -8.87 -13.71 0.63
N PRO A 64 -9.07 -12.44 0.25
CA PRO A 64 -8.26 -11.80 -0.77
C PRO A 64 -6.76 -11.96 -0.51
N ALA A 65 -5.97 -12.14 -1.56
CA ALA A 65 -4.51 -12.37 -1.48
C ALA A 65 -3.78 -11.39 -0.55
N PHE A 66 -4.19 -10.13 -0.52
CA PHE A 66 -3.58 -9.10 0.32
C PHE A 66 -3.75 -9.34 1.84
N TRP A 67 -4.79 -10.06 2.28
CA TRP A 67 -4.99 -10.37 3.71
C TRP A 67 -3.99 -11.39 4.22
N GLN A 68 -3.49 -12.29 3.36
CA GLN A 68 -2.39 -13.19 3.71
C GLN A 68 -1.13 -12.40 4.04
N MET A 69 -0.96 -11.22 3.45
CA MET A 69 0.16 -10.32 3.74
C MET A 69 -0.06 -9.39 4.95
N TYR A 70 -1.29 -9.23 5.43
CA TYR A 70 -1.64 -8.25 6.47
C TYR A 70 -0.94 -8.51 7.81
N TYR A 71 -0.56 -9.77 8.08
CA TYR A 71 0.18 -10.16 9.29
C TYR A 71 1.52 -10.87 9.01
N ASN A 72 1.96 -10.97 7.75
CA ASN A 72 3.03 -11.88 7.36
C ASN A 72 4.41 -11.46 7.89
N PHE A 73 4.73 -11.99 9.06
CA PHE A 73 6.10 -12.29 9.47
C PHE A 73 6.49 -13.74 9.12
N ALA A 74 5.56 -14.53 8.56
CA ALA A 74 5.79 -15.91 8.15
C ALA A 74 6.05 -16.03 6.64
N PRO A 75 6.88 -16.98 6.19
CA PRO A 75 7.07 -17.26 4.77
C PRO A 75 5.74 -17.67 4.09
N PRO A 76 5.51 -17.27 2.84
CA PRO A 76 4.29 -17.65 2.11
C PRO A 76 4.20 -19.16 1.85
N THR A 77 2.97 -19.65 1.80
CA THR A 77 2.67 -21.04 1.42
C THR A 77 2.91 -21.27 -0.07
N ASP A 78 3.17 -22.52 -0.47
CA ASP A 78 3.32 -22.88 -1.89
C ASP A 78 2.05 -22.60 -2.70
N ALA A 79 0.89 -22.84 -2.10
CA ALA A 79 -0.40 -22.53 -2.72
C ALA A 79 -0.53 -21.03 -3.01
N PHE A 80 -0.14 -20.17 -2.07
CA PHE A 80 -0.19 -18.73 -2.27
C PHE A 80 0.76 -18.26 -3.38
N ILE A 81 1.98 -18.81 -3.45
CA ILE A 81 2.91 -18.44 -4.53
C ILE A 81 2.36 -18.89 -5.90
N ALA A 82 1.75 -20.07 -5.98
CA ALA A 82 1.10 -20.53 -7.21
C ALA A 82 -0.07 -19.62 -7.64
N GLU A 83 -0.84 -19.10 -6.69
CA GLU A 83 -1.89 -18.11 -6.96
C GLU A 83 -1.33 -16.79 -7.51
N LEU A 84 -0.25 -16.27 -6.90
CA LEU A 84 0.44 -15.07 -7.38
C LEU A 84 1.02 -15.26 -8.78
N ALA A 85 1.58 -16.43 -9.06
CA ALA A 85 2.08 -16.77 -10.40
C ALA A 85 0.96 -16.73 -11.45
N ALA A 86 -0.20 -17.32 -11.13
CA ALA A 86 -1.37 -17.28 -12.00
C ALA A 86 -1.88 -15.85 -12.21
N GLU A 87 -1.95 -15.03 -11.14
CA GLU A 87 -2.35 -13.62 -11.22
C GLU A 87 -1.39 -12.79 -12.09
N GLN A 88 -0.09 -13.06 -11.98
CA GLN A 88 0.95 -12.39 -12.80
C GLN A 88 1.09 -12.96 -14.21
N GLY A 89 0.30 -13.99 -14.56
CA GLY A 89 0.29 -14.59 -15.89
C GLY A 89 1.59 -15.32 -16.24
N VAL A 90 2.25 -15.92 -15.24
CA VAL A 90 3.50 -16.66 -15.42
C VAL A 90 3.31 -18.16 -15.16
N ALA A 91 3.99 -18.99 -15.95
CA ALA A 91 3.98 -20.44 -15.74
C ALA A 91 4.74 -20.80 -14.47
N TYR A 92 4.15 -21.66 -13.63
CA TYR A 92 4.74 -22.05 -12.36
C TYR A 92 4.44 -23.51 -12.02
N THR A 93 5.50 -24.29 -11.84
CA THR A 93 5.45 -25.67 -11.36
C THR A 93 5.70 -25.72 -9.84
N PRO A 94 4.73 -26.17 -9.02
CA PRO A 94 4.90 -26.30 -7.57
C PRO A 94 5.98 -27.31 -7.17
N GLY A 95 6.46 -27.22 -5.92
CA GLY A 95 7.40 -28.19 -5.32
C GLY A 95 8.87 -27.75 -5.32
N LYS A 96 9.18 -26.58 -5.90
CA LYS A 96 10.47 -25.89 -5.75
C LYS A 96 10.80 -25.69 -4.26
N LYS A 97 12.08 -25.51 -3.91
CA LYS A 97 12.54 -25.36 -2.51
C LYS A 97 13.37 -24.09 -2.34
N GLY A 98 13.46 -23.59 -1.11
CA GLY A 98 14.19 -22.37 -0.79
C GLY A 98 13.71 -21.17 -1.62
N GLU A 99 14.65 -20.36 -2.09
CA GLU A 99 14.37 -19.18 -2.91
C GLU A 99 13.74 -19.53 -4.27
N ALA A 100 14.04 -20.70 -4.84
CA ALA A 100 13.53 -21.12 -6.15
C ALA A 100 11.98 -21.15 -6.20
N ARG A 101 11.33 -21.26 -5.03
CA ARG A 101 9.86 -21.19 -4.89
C ARG A 101 9.27 -19.89 -5.41
N PHE A 102 10.03 -18.80 -5.40
CA PHE A 102 9.58 -17.46 -5.77
C PHE A 102 9.83 -17.11 -7.24
N TYR A 103 10.21 -18.08 -8.07
CA TYR A 103 10.47 -17.86 -9.49
C TYR A 103 9.52 -18.69 -10.35
N ALA A 104 9.07 -18.08 -11.43
CA ALA A 104 8.37 -18.75 -12.51
C ALA A 104 9.26 -19.80 -13.19
N ASP A 105 8.68 -20.62 -14.06
CA ASP A 105 9.40 -21.68 -14.75
C ASP A 105 10.42 -21.14 -15.77
N ASP A 106 10.25 -19.90 -16.22
CA ASP A 106 11.20 -19.17 -17.06
C ASP A 106 12.22 -18.33 -16.27
N GLY A 107 12.23 -18.44 -14.94
CA GLY A 107 13.15 -17.71 -14.07
C GLY A 107 12.74 -16.26 -13.77
N ARG A 108 11.59 -15.77 -14.24
CA ARG A 108 11.09 -14.46 -13.82
C ARG A 108 10.71 -14.47 -12.32
N PRO A 109 11.08 -13.45 -11.54
CA PRO A 109 10.64 -13.34 -10.15
C PRO A 109 9.12 -13.20 -10.07
N ILE A 110 8.50 -13.93 -9.13
CA ILE A 110 7.10 -13.77 -8.75
C ILE A 110 7.08 -12.82 -7.56
N TYR A 111 6.63 -11.59 -7.78
CA TYR A 111 6.60 -10.57 -6.74
C TYR A 111 5.42 -10.80 -5.77
N PRO A 112 5.55 -10.37 -4.50
CA PRO A 112 4.43 -10.39 -3.56
C PRO A 112 3.30 -9.44 -3.99
N SER A 113 2.08 -9.72 -3.52
CA SER A 113 0.95 -8.78 -3.65
C SER A 113 1.17 -7.48 -2.85
N ASN A 114 0.22 -6.55 -2.92
CA ASN A 114 0.23 -5.29 -2.14
C ASN A 114 1.53 -4.48 -2.32
N ASP A 115 2.06 -4.44 -3.55
CA ASP A 115 3.34 -3.76 -3.86
C ASP A 115 4.50 -4.22 -2.95
N GLY A 116 4.45 -5.45 -2.43
CA GLY A 116 5.44 -5.99 -1.49
C GLY A 116 5.41 -5.43 -0.08
N ALA A 117 4.37 -4.69 0.29
CA ALA A 117 4.17 -4.19 1.63
C ALA A 117 3.37 -5.16 2.53
N VAL A 118 3.73 -5.21 3.81
CA VAL A 118 2.93 -5.78 4.89
C VAL A 118 1.94 -4.72 5.37
N GLY A 119 0.66 -5.11 5.50
CA GLY A 119 -0.38 -4.26 6.05
C GLY A 119 -0.67 -3.03 5.19
N VAL A 120 -0.81 -1.87 5.85
CA VAL A 120 -1.27 -0.63 5.21
C VAL A 120 -0.11 0.12 4.56
N ILE A 121 -0.31 0.48 3.30
CA ILE A 121 0.50 1.49 2.63
C ILE A 121 -0.08 2.86 2.97
N VAL A 122 0.76 3.76 3.48
CA VAL A 122 0.36 5.13 3.82
C VAL A 122 0.94 6.11 2.80
N THR A 123 0.16 7.12 2.43
CA THR A 123 0.67 8.21 1.59
C THR A 123 1.34 9.26 2.46
N VAL A 124 2.56 9.65 2.09
CA VAL A 124 3.39 10.62 2.81
C VAL A 124 3.99 11.64 1.85
N THR A 125 4.54 12.70 2.42
CA THR A 125 5.44 13.63 1.74
C THR A 125 6.85 13.34 2.22
N LEU A 126 7.80 13.14 1.29
CA LEU A 126 9.22 13.09 1.64
C LEU A 126 9.73 14.53 1.74
N PRO A 127 10.29 14.96 2.88
CA PRO A 127 10.87 16.30 3.02
C PRO A 127 12.18 16.42 2.21
N SER A 128 12.54 17.67 1.91
CA SER A 128 13.87 18.00 1.35
C SER A 128 14.98 17.59 2.33
N GLY A 129 16.08 17.07 1.79
CA GLY A 129 17.23 16.56 2.53
C GLY A 129 17.16 15.08 2.90
N ASP A 130 16.03 14.39 2.67
CA ASP A 130 15.96 12.94 2.86
C ASP A 130 16.92 12.22 1.90
N VAL A 131 17.64 11.23 2.41
CA VAL A 131 18.54 10.37 1.63
C VAL A 131 17.84 9.05 1.32
N LEU A 132 17.76 8.74 0.04
CA LEU A 132 17.09 7.58 -0.52
C LEU A 132 18.10 6.70 -1.24
N THR A 133 17.88 5.39 -1.21
CA THR A 133 18.81 4.41 -1.76
C THR A 133 18.08 3.36 -2.56
N ARG A 134 18.70 2.84 -3.61
CA ARG A 134 18.09 1.89 -4.54
C ARG A 134 19.11 0.88 -5.05
N TYR A 135 18.66 -0.35 -5.24
CA TYR A 135 19.31 -1.30 -6.13
C TYR A 135 18.48 -1.39 -7.42
N GLY A 136 19.08 -1.07 -8.57
CA GLY A 136 18.40 -1.05 -9.85
C GLY A 136 18.41 0.32 -10.54
N LYS A 137 18.39 0.27 -11.87
CA LYS A 137 18.23 1.44 -12.77
C LYS A 137 17.19 2.49 -12.33
N PRO A 138 17.41 3.78 -12.67
CA PRO A 138 16.52 4.91 -12.33
C PRO A 138 15.21 4.95 -13.13
N THR A 139 14.96 4.00 -14.03
CA THR A 139 13.65 3.84 -14.69
C THR A 139 12.57 3.28 -13.75
N GLY A 140 12.97 2.77 -12.58
CA GLY A 140 12.07 2.32 -11.52
C GLY A 140 11.50 3.46 -10.67
N ARG A 141 10.66 3.08 -9.71
CA ARG A 141 9.94 3.99 -8.80
C ARG A 141 10.12 3.67 -7.32
N TYR A 142 10.80 2.56 -7.01
CA TYR A 142 10.97 2.08 -5.64
C TYR A 142 12.34 2.46 -5.10
N VAL A 143 12.35 3.05 -3.92
CA VAL A 143 13.55 3.43 -3.16
C VAL A 143 13.31 3.08 -1.69
N SER A 144 14.37 3.06 -0.89
CA SER A 144 14.29 2.94 0.58
C SER A 144 14.99 4.14 1.21
N PRO A 145 14.65 4.51 2.46
CA PRO A 145 15.54 5.40 3.21
C PRO A 145 16.92 4.76 3.34
N ASP A 146 17.94 5.60 3.51
CA ASP A 146 19.28 5.12 3.83
C ASP A 146 19.31 4.20 5.07
N GLY A 147 20.30 3.30 5.12
CA GLY A 147 20.48 2.34 6.21
C GLY A 147 19.64 1.06 6.10
N MET A 148 18.79 0.90 5.07
CA MET A 148 18.08 -0.36 4.83
C MET A 148 18.98 -1.36 4.08
N THR A 149 19.28 -2.49 4.71
CA THR A 149 20.15 -3.54 4.12
C THR A 149 19.48 -4.26 2.94
N PHE A 150 20.27 -4.91 2.10
CA PHE A 150 19.75 -5.75 1.00
C PHE A 150 18.77 -6.82 1.51
N GLU A 151 19.06 -7.40 2.67
CA GLU A 151 18.22 -8.39 3.34
C GLU A 151 16.87 -7.84 3.79
N GLN A 152 16.85 -6.59 4.28
CA GLN A 152 15.62 -5.91 4.67
C GLN A 152 14.75 -5.48 3.49
N ARG A 153 15.33 -5.43 2.28
CA ARG A 153 14.63 -5.04 1.05
C ARG A 153 13.94 -6.19 0.34
N ALA A 154 14.21 -7.43 0.73
CA ALA A 154 13.62 -8.62 0.14
C ALA A 154 13.64 -8.59 -1.41
N LEU A 155 14.80 -8.31 -2.00
CA LEU A 155 15.01 -8.27 -3.44
C LEU A 155 15.37 -9.66 -3.98
N PRO A 156 15.00 -10.00 -5.23
CA PRO A 156 15.36 -11.28 -5.82
C PRO A 156 16.88 -11.39 -6.00
N SER A 157 17.44 -12.60 -5.96
CA SER A 157 18.87 -12.85 -6.24
C SER A 157 19.31 -12.41 -7.63
N THR A 158 18.37 -12.16 -8.56
CA THR A 158 18.66 -11.55 -9.87
C THR A 158 18.99 -10.06 -9.79
N THR A 159 18.78 -9.41 -8.64
CA THR A 159 19.18 -8.01 -8.42
C THR A 159 20.66 -7.93 -8.05
N SER A 160 21.41 -7.10 -8.77
CA SER A 160 22.83 -6.85 -8.50
C SER A 160 22.99 -5.89 -7.33
N GLU A 161 23.79 -6.27 -6.32
CA GLU A 161 24.19 -5.35 -5.25
C GLU A 161 25.10 -4.23 -5.76
N GLY A 162 25.79 -4.42 -6.89
CA GLY A 162 26.61 -3.38 -7.51
C GLY A 162 25.82 -2.34 -8.32
N ASP A 163 24.52 -2.55 -8.54
CA ASP A 163 23.63 -1.55 -9.17
C ASP A 163 23.01 -0.65 -8.09
N PHE A 164 23.84 -0.17 -7.16
CA PHE A 164 23.44 0.62 -5.99
C PHE A 164 23.53 2.12 -6.28
N HIS A 165 22.49 2.85 -5.91
CA HIS A 165 22.37 4.28 -6.16
C HIS A 165 21.87 4.99 -4.90
N VAL A 166 22.38 6.20 -4.69
CA VAL A 166 21.99 7.08 -3.59
C VAL A 166 21.42 8.37 -4.17
N TYR A 167 20.29 8.82 -3.66
CA TYR A 167 19.61 10.03 -4.10
C TYR A 167 19.32 10.95 -2.92
N CYS A 168 19.45 12.26 -3.14
CA CYS A 168 18.99 13.29 -2.19
C CYS A 168 17.65 13.86 -2.66
N VAL A 169 16.71 14.06 -1.73
CA VAL A 169 15.46 14.78 -2.00
C VAL A 169 15.72 16.28 -2.01
N GLU A 170 15.76 16.88 -3.20
CA GLU A 170 16.06 18.31 -3.37
C GLU A 170 14.90 19.20 -2.90
N ARG A 171 13.67 18.73 -3.06
CA ARG A 171 12.44 19.44 -2.67
C ARG A 171 11.35 18.46 -2.30
N PRO A 172 10.35 18.86 -1.50
CA PRO A 172 9.32 17.95 -1.02
C PRO A 172 8.64 17.17 -2.14
N ILE A 173 8.51 15.85 -1.97
CA ILE A 173 7.84 14.95 -2.91
C ILE A 173 6.55 14.46 -2.27
N ASP A 174 5.42 14.94 -2.76
CA ASP A 174 4.09 14.52 -2.31
C ASP A 174 3.65 13.21 -2.96
N GLY A 175 2.64 12.56 -2.38
CA GLY A 175 2.01 11.37 -2.99
C GLY A 175 2.88 10.11 -2.94
N VAL A 176 3.92 10.10 -2.10
CA VAL A 176 4.80 8.94 -1.94
C VAL A 176 4.10 7.87 -1.13
N GLN A 177 4.06 6.65 -1.64
CA GLN A 177 3.50 5.50 -0.92
C GLN A 177 4.58 4.84 -0.06
N LYS A 178 4.40 4.86 1.26
CA LYS A 178 5.29 4.25 2.25
C LYS A 178 4.72 2.93 2.74
N GLY A 179 5.54 1.88 2.70
CA GLY A 179 5.17 0.55 3.20
C GLY A 179 6.32 -0.13 3.93
N LYS A 180 5.97 -1.06 4.84
CA LYS A 180 6.94 -1.98 5.43
C LYS A 180 7.10 -3.18 4.50
N ILE A 181 8.32 -3.50 4.11
CA ILE A 181 8.61 -4.56 3.13
C ILE A 181 8.31 -5.93 3.74
N ALA A 182 7.65 -6.80 2.98
CA ALA A 182 7.37 -8.16 3.40
C ALA A 182 8.61 -9.07 3.27
N PRO A 183 8.75 -10.08 4.14
CA PRO A 183 9.71 -11.16 3.93
C PRO A 183 9.40 -11.87 2.61
N TRP A 184 10.35 -11.89 1.67
CA TRP A 184 10.20 -12.48 0.34
C TRP A 184 11.54 -12.90 -0.25
N PHE A 185 11.54 -13.73 -1.30
CA PHE A 185 12.77 -14.26 -1.93
C PHE A 185 13.76 -14.87 -0.92
N GLY A 186 13.25 -15.56 0.11
CA GLY A 186 14.09 -16.16 1.15
C GLY A 186 14.79 -15.14 2.07
N ARG A 187 14.42 -13.86 2.00
CA ARG A 187 15.00 -12.77 2.79
C ARG A 187 14.09 -12.28 3.90
N LEU A 188 14.70 -11.66 4.91
CA LEU A 188 14.00 -11.15 6.10
C LEU A 188 12.93 -10.09 5.79
N GLY A 189 13.16 -9.20 4.82
CA GLY A 189 12.31 -8.04 4.63
C GLY A 189 12.27 -7.15 5.87
N GLY A 190 11.14 -6.50 6.11
CA GLY A 190 10.90 -5.67 7.29
C GLY A 190 11.49 -4.26 7.24
N GLY A 191 12.25 -3.93 6.20
CA GLY A 191 12.69 -2.56 5.91
C GLY A 191 11.54 -1.66 5.46
N ILE A 192 11.87 -0.40 5.18
CA ILE A 192 10.93 0.57 4.63
C ILE A 192 11.15 0.71 3.12
N GLN A 193 10.05 0.77 2.38
CA GLN A 193 10.06 1.17 0.97
C GLN A 193 9.18 2.40 0.74
N TYR A 194 9.60 3.18 -0.24
CA TYR A 194 8.86 4.27 -0.83
C TYR A 194 8.63 3.96 -2.32
N LYS A 195 7.37 4.05 -2.76
CA LYS A 195 7.03 4.11 -4.18
C LYS A 195 6.74 5.56 -4.53
N LEU A 196 7.64 6.13 -5.33
CA LEU A 196 7.59 7.51 -5.76
C LEU A 196 6.44 7.75 -6.76
N PRO A 197 5.89 8.98 -6.85
CA PRO A 197 4.76 9.29 -7.74
C PRO A 197 5.09 9.14 -9.23
N ASP A 198 6.38 9.24 -9.59
CA ASP A 198 6.89 9.00 -10.94
C ASP A 198 8.24 8.24 -10.91
N ARG A 199 8.80 7.93 -12.08
CA ARG A 199 10.12 7.32 -12.23
C ARG A 199 11.20 8.23 -11.67
N ILE A 200 12.23 7.62 -11.09
CA ILE A 200 13.35 8.36 -10.49
C ILE A 200 14.00 9.28 -11.53
N VAL A 201 14.25 8.76 -12.74
CA VAL A 201 14.79 9.58 -13.85
C VAL A 201 13.92 10.81 -14.16
N THR A 202 12.60 10.68 -14.15
CA THR A 202 11.68 11.80 -14.41
C THR A 202 11.69 12.81 -13.28
N LEU A 203 11.86 12.36 -12.04
CA LEU A 203 11.98 13.23 -10.87
C LEU A 203 13.32 13.97 -10.82
N MET A 204 14.39 13.37 -11.34
CA MET A 204 15.70 14.01 -11.51
C MET A 204 15.72 15.02 -12.66
N GLU A 205 15.01 14.75 -13.76
CA GLU A 205 14.97 15.62 -14.94
C GLU A 205 13.95 16.77 -14.82
N ALA A 206 13.15 16.81 -13.74
CA ALA A 206 12.20 17.87 -13.48
C ALA A 206 12.89 19.24 -13.30
N GLN A 207 12.15 20.34 -13.51
CA GLN A 207 12.67 21.71 -13.39
C GLN A 207 11.80 22.55 -12.43
N PRO A 208 12.27 22.86 -11.20
CA PRO A 208 13.50 22.36 -10.58
C PRO A 208 13.41 20.85 -10.24
N PRO A 209 14.54 20.15 -10.11
CA PRO A 209 14.57 18.71 -9.85
C PRO A 209 13.97 18.39 -8.48
N PHE A 210 13.35 17.21 -8.36
CA PHE A 210 12.90 16.65 -7.08
C PHE A 210 13.96 15.77 -6.42
N LEU A 211 14.83 15.16 -7.23
CA LEU A 211 15.91 14.29 -6.79
C LEU A 211 17.21 14.68 -7.47
N SER A 212 18.32 14.53 -6.76
CA SER A 212 19.66 14.45 -7.34
C SER A 212 20.27 13.10 -7.00
N GLU A 213 21.13 12.58 -7.87
CA GLU A 213 21.94 11.40 -7.55
C GLU A 213 23.23 11.86 -6.87
N MET A 214 23.58 11.22 -5.77
CA MET A 214 24.82 11.49 -5.05
C MET A 214 25.92 10.65 -5.70
N GLU A 215 26.95 11.31 -6.22
CA GLU A 215 28.15 10.61 -6.66
C GLU A 215 28.86 10.06 -5.41
N GLU A 216 29.27 8.80 -5.45
CA GLU A 216 30.21 8.28 -4.46
C GLU A 216 31.52 9.04 -4.66
N ASP A 217 31.81 9.98 -3.75
CA ASP A 217 33.16 10.50 -3.60
C ASP A 217 34.04 9.29 -3.24
N MET A 218 34.63 8.66 -4.26
CA MET A 218 35.71 7.70 -4.05
C MET A 218 36.85 8.48 -3.43
N GLU A 219 36.86 8.56 -2.11
CA GLU A 219 38.04 8.90 -1.34
C GLU A 219 39.06 7.79 -1.64
N GLU A 220 39.89 8.02 -2.67
CA GLU A 220 41.10 7.24 -2.92
C GLU A 220 41.92 7.28 -1.63
N ALA A 221 41.81 6.21 -0.84
CA ALA A 221 42.68 5.98 0.29
C ALA A 221 44.12 5.86 -0.23
N ALA A 222 44.89 6.93 -0.04
CA ALA A 222 46.33 7.02 -0.28
C ALA A 222 47.14 6.08 0.62
#